data_AF-A0A8J3E2Q4-F1
#
_entry.id   AF-A0A8J3E2Q4-F1
#
_cell.length_a   1.000
_cell.length_b   1.000
_cell.length_c   1.000
_cell.angle_alpha   90.00
_cell.angle_beta   90.00
_cell.angle_gamma   90.00
#
_symmetry.space_group_name_H-M   'P 1'
#
loop_
_entity.id
_entity.type
_entity.pdbx_description
1 polymer ?
#
loop_
_entity_poly.entity_id
_entity_poly.type
_entity_poly.pdbx_seq_one_letter_code
_entity_poly.pdbx_strand_id
1 'polypeptide(L)'
;MVIASGRSSRQVTALAEQIASKLKDMGQGRVSVEGKAQGDWVLLDAGDVIIHIFRPEVREFYKLEKMWSGPSELPQAVHRA
;
A
#
# COMPACT_ATOMS: atom_id res chain seq x y z
N MET A 1 0.66 -8.87 -1.05
CA MET A 1 0.94 -7.42 -0.94
C MET A 1 -0.35 -6.65 -1.16
N VAL A 2 -0.59 -5.59 -0.39
CA VAL A 2 -1.73 -4.66 -0.54
C VAL A 2 -1.18 -3.26 -0.80
N ILE A 3 -1.79 -2.52 -1.72
CA ILE A 3 -1.47 -1.11 -1.99
C ILE A 3 -2.76 -0.28 -1.87
N ALA A 4 -2.71 0.74 -1.02
CA ALA A 4 -3.80 1.68 -0.77
C ALA A 4 -3.32 3.13 -0.93
N SER A 5 -4.27 4.06 -1.01
CA SER A 5 -3.97 5.48 -1.14
C SER A 5 -4.78 6.34 -0.17
N GLY A 6 -4.13 7.33 0.43
CA GLY A 6 -4.74 8.38 1.24
C GLY A 6 -4.51 9.75 0.61
N ARG A 7 -5.52 10.61 0.56
CA ARG A 7 -5.50 11.91 -0.13
C ARG A 7 -4.72 13.00 0.60
N SER A 8 -4.21 12.72 1.80
CA SER A 8 -3.38 13.63 2.59
C SER A 8 -2.49 12.85 3.54
N SER A 9 -1.40 13.45 4.02
CA SER A 9 -0.52 12.80 4.99
C SER A 9 -1.28 12.39 6.26
N ARG A 10 -2.24 13.20 6.71
CA ARG A 10 -3.13 12.86 7.83
C ARG A 10 -4.00 11.65 7.54
N GLN A 11 -4.54 11.52 6.33
CA GLN A 11 -5.34 10.35 5.97
C GLN A 11 -4.48 9.08 5.90
N VAL A 12 -3.28 9.18 5.33
CA VAL A 12 -2.33 8.06 5.25
C VAL A 12 -1.96 7.56 6.65
N THR A 13 -1.60 8.46 7.56
CA THR A 13 -1.23 8.07 8.93
C THR A 13 -2.42 7.51 9.71
N ALA A 14 -3.61 8.11 9.59
CA ALA A 14 -4.82 7.61 10.24
C ALA A 14 -5.23 6.22 9.75
N LEU A 15 -5.12 5.96 8.44
CA LEU A 15 -5.37 4.63 7.88
C LEU A 15 -4.39 3.60 8.44
N ALA A 16 -3.10 3.93 8.48
CA ALA A 16 -2.08 3.04 9.03
C ALA A 16 -2.32 2.71 10.51
N GLU A 17 -2.66 3.72 11.32
CA GLU A 17 -3.00 3.53 12.74
C GLU A 17 -4.22 2.62 12.93
N GLN A 18 -5.29 2.88 12.16
CA GLN A 18 -6.51 2.09 12.24
C GLN A 18 -6.27 0.63 11.84
N ILE A 19 -5.51 0.38 10.78
CA ILE A 19 -5.16 -0.97 10.35
C ILE A 19 -4.30 -1.67 11.40
N ALA A 20 -3.25 -1.01 11.91
CA ALA A 20 -2.39 -1.59 12.95
C ALA A 20 -3.17 -1.92 14.23
N SER A 21 -4.09 -1.04 14.65
CA SER A 21 -4.98 -1.29 15.80
C SER A 21 -5.85 -2.52 15.56
N LYS A 22 -6.54 -2.58 14.42
CA LYS A 22 -7.44 -3.71 14.11
C LYS A 22 -6.71 -5.04 14.01
N LEU A 23 -5.51 -5.07 13.41
CA LEU A 23 -4.70 -6.28 13.32
C LEU A 23 -4.29 -6.76 14.72
N LYS A 24 -3.88 -5.84 15.59
CA LYS A 24 -3.60 -6.15 16.99
C LYS A 24 -4.83 -6.71 17.71
N ASP A 25 -5.99 -6.10 17.53
CA ASP A 25 -7.25 -6.55 18.16
C ASP A 25 -7.69 -7.94 17.66
N MET A 26 -7.32 -8.31 16.43
CA MET A 26 -7.54 -9.64 15.86
C MET A 26 -6.51 -10.70 16.32
N GLY A 27 -5.56 -10.33 17.18
CA GLY A 27 -4.49 -11.22 17.63
C GLY A 27 -3.41 -11.47 16.57
N GLN A 28 -3.38 -10.70 15.48
CA GLN A 28 -2.40 -10.82 14.40
C GLN A 28 -1.07 -10.16 14.80
N GLY A 29 -0.35 -10.82 15.71
CA GLY A 29 1.08 -10.59 15.98
C GLY A 29 1.52 -9.15 16.21
N ARG A 30 2.82 -8.88 16.00
CA ARG A 30 3.41 -7.55 16.08
C ARG A 30 3.47 -6.96 14.67
N VAL A 31 2.70 -5.91 14.42
CA VAL A 31 2.76 -5.14 13.17
C VAL A 31 3.88 -4.10 13.28
N SER A 32 4.84 -4.13 12.36
CA SER A 32 5.82 -3.04 12.22
C SER A 32 5.23 -1.94 11.34
N VAL A 33 5.44 -0.68 11.70
CA VAL A 33 4.93 0.48 10.95
C VAL A 33 6.06 1.48 10.73
N GLU A 34 6.35 1.78 9.46
CA GLU A 34 7.42 2.69 9.05
C GLU A 34 6.90 3.86 8.20
N GLY A 35 7.63 4.98 8.18
CA GLY A 35 7.28 6.17 7.37
C GLY A 35 6.13 7.03 7.92
N LYS A 36 5.54 6.63 9.05
CA LYS A 36 4.38 7.30 9.68
C LYS A 36 4.61 8.78 10.01
N ALA A 37 5.84 9.17 10.40
CA ALA A 37 6.14 10.55 10.76
C ALA A 37 5.95 11.53 9.58
N GLN A 38 6.27 11.08 8.36
CA GLN A 38 6.15 11.89 7.16
C GLN A 38 4.75 11.75 6.53
N GLY A 39 4.19 10.53 6.53
CA GLY A 39 2.82 10.27 6.04
C GLY A 39 2.67 10.35 4.52
N ASP A 40 3.77 10.43 3.78
CA ASP A 40 3.78 10.42 2.32
C ASP A 40 3.67 8.97 1.79
N TRP A 41 4.33 8.07 2.50
CA TRP A 41 4.32 6.63 2.30
C TRP A 41 4.47 5.96 3.67
N VAL A 42 3.52 5.10 4.01
CA VAL A 42 3.57 4.25 5.19
C VAL A 42 3.59 2.79 4.77
N LEU A 43 4.51 2.03 5.36
CA LEU A 43 4.61 0.58 5.20
C LEU A 43 4.18 -0.08 6.50
N LEU A 44 3.26 -1.04 6.38
CA LEU A 44 2.90 -1.94 7.46
C LEU A 44 3.36 -3.36 7.10
N ASP A 45 4.22 -3.92 7.94
CA ASP A 45 4.63 -5.32 7.87
C ASP A 45 3.86 -6.11 8.94
N ALA A 46 2.97 -6.99 8.49
CA ALA A 46 2.20 -7.89 9.33
C ALA A 46 2.61 -9.36 9.14
N GLY A 47 3.84 -9.63 8.70
CA GLY A 47 4.35 -10.98 8.44
C GLY A 47 3.87 -11.53 7.10
N ASP A 48 2.68 -12.12 7.06
CA ASP A 48 2.14 -12.75 5.84
C ASP A 48 1.65 -11.71 4.81
N VAL A 49 1.36 -10.49 5.26
CA VAL A 49 0.84 -9.41 4.41
C VAL A 49 1.63 -8.13 4.65
N ILE A 50 2.17 -7.58 3.56
CA ILE A 50 2.76 -6.23 3.53
C ILE A 50 1.75 -5.27 2.91
N ILE A 51 1.47 -4.17 3.60
CA ILE A 51 0.52 -3.13 3.19
C ILE A 51 1.28 -1.82 2.97
N HIS A 52 1.14 -1.26 1.77
CA HIS A 52 1.69 0.04 1.43
C HIS A 52 0.56 1.06 1.31
N ILE A 53 0.67 2.19 2.01
CA ILE A 53 -0.30 3.28 1.95
C ILE A 53 0.44 4.52 1.46
N PHE A 54 0.03 5.05 0.32
CA PHE A 54 0.69 6.18 -0.34
C PHE A 54 -0.20 7.41 -0.41
N ARG A 55 0.39 8.59 -0.53
CA ARG A 55 -0.28 9.69 -1.24
C ARG A 55 -0.31 9.42 -2.75
N PRO A 56 -1.36 9.83 -3.48
CA PRO A 56 -1.50 9.53 -4.91
C PRO A 56 -0.26 9.87 -5.75
N GLU A 57 0.30 11.06 -5.54
CA GLU A 57 1.48 11.55 -6.26
C GLU A 57 2.75 10.74 -5.95
N VAL A 58 2.86 10.20 -4.73
CA VAL A 58 4.00 9.38 -4.30
C VAL A 58 3.88 7.98 -4.93
N ARG A 59 2.68 7.40 -4.96
CA ARG A 59 2.41 6.12 -5.62
C ARG A 59 2.77 6.18 -7.11
N GLU A 60 2.37 7.26 -7.78
CA GLU A 60 2.66 7.46 -9.20
C GLU A 60 4.14 7.67 -9.49
N PHE A 61 4.89 8.29 -8.58
CA PHE A 61 6.33 8.46 -8.70
C PHE A 61 7.08 7.11 -8.57
N TYR A 62 6.78 6.33 -7.52
CA TYR A 62 7.50 5.09 -7.23
C TYR A 62 7.06 3.89 -8.09
N LYS A 63 5.84 3.90 -8.64
CA LYS A 63 5.30 2.86 -9.55
C LYS A 63 5.56 1.43 -9.08
N LEU A 64 5.48 1.18 -7.76
CA LEU A 64 5.75 -0.16 -7.20
C LEU A 64 4.91 -1.24 -7.87
N GLU A 65 3.67 -0.91 -8.23
CA GLU A 65 2.76 -1.79 -8.98
C GLU A 65 3.41 -2.34 -10.25
N LYS A 66 4.16 -1.53 -11.01
CA LYS A 66 4.80 -1.99 -12.24
C LYS A 66 5.94 -2.98 -12.01
N MET A 67 6.62 -2.90 -10.86
CA MET A 67 7.72 -3.80 -10.52
C MET A 67 7.21 -5.16 -10.03
N TRP A 68 6.03 -5.18 -9.41
CA TRP A 68 5.43 -6.39 -8.83
C TRP A 68 4.27 -6.95 -9.67
N SER A 69 3.83 -6.25 -10.71
CA SER A 69 3.08 -6.85 -11.81
C SER A 69 3.97 -7.88 -12.48
N GLY A 70 3.57 -9.15 -12.44
CA GLY A 70 4.22 -10.20 -13.25
C GLY A 70 4.20 -9.84 -14.74
N PRO A 71 4.85 -10.62 -15.61
CA PRO A 71 5.00 -10.33 -17.06
C PRO A 71 3.69 -10.21 -17.88
N SER A 72 2.51 -10.08 -17.28
CA SER A 72 1.22 -9.95 -17.95
C SER A 72 0.56 -8.58 -17.73
N GLU A 73 1.06 -7.55 -18.40
CA GLU A 73 0.21 -6.50 -18.96
C GLU A 73 0.68 -6.21 -20.39
N LEU A 74 0.73 -7.26 -21.22
CA LEU A 74 0.68 -7.05 -22.66
C LEU A 74 -0.70 -6.46 -22.97
N PRO A 75 -0.78 -5.31 -23.68
CA PRO A 75 -2.04 -4.75 -24.10
C PRO A 75 -2.84 -5.82 -24.83
N GLN A 76 -4.10 -6.03 -24.44
CA GLN A 76 -5.00 -6.88 -25.21
C GLN A 76 -5.00 -6.32 -26.64
N ALA A 77 -4.40 -7.07 -27.56
CA ALA A 77 -4.44 -6.74 -28.97
C ALA A 77 -5.92 -6.61 -29.33
N VAL A 78 -6.33 -5.39 -29.67
CA VAL A 78 -7.66 -5.09 -30.20
C VAL A 78 -7.85 -5.94 -31.45
N HIS A 79 -8.56 -7.05 -31.30
CA HIS A 79 -9.04 -7.84 -32.42
C HIS A 79 -10.08 -6.97 -33.13
N ARG A 80 -9.64 -6.19 -34.12
CA ARG A 80 -10.54 -5.59 -35.10
C ARG A 80 -10.98 -6.71 -36.04
N ALA A 81 -12.30 -6.90 -36.11
CA ALA A 81 -12.99 -7.75 -37.06
C ALA A 81 -12.82 -7.25 -38.49
#